data_AF-A0A554J1Z2-F1
#
_entry.id   AF-A0A554J1Z2-F1
#
_cell.length_a   1.000
_cell.length_b   1.000
_cell.length_c   1.000
_cell.angle_alpha   90.00
_cell.angle_beta   90.00
_cell.angle_gamma   90.00
#
_symmetry.space_group_name_H-M   'P 1'
#
loop_
_entity.id
_entity.type
_entity.pdbx_description
1 polymer ?
#
loop_
_entity_poly.entity_id
_entity_poly.type
_entity_poly.pdbx_seq_one_letter_code
_entity_poly.pdbx_strand_id
1 'polypeptide(L)'
;MNQVEDTLSMAPLLMSRFAHIDTVKPLNDSDGPCLAEIRDVLRKHGRLDRFGVALLHSHFPVGPDEVMVEETDEAQRVQVITPMKLGTLGVNDVGTIWSLEDGGLTEMARCRRVCKTNILSEHKGYQQHVR
;
A
#
# COMPACT_ATOMS: atom_id res chain seq x y z
N MET A 1 -22.53 10.05 -30.28
CA MET A 1 -21.67 10.66 -29.25
C MET A 1 -21.93 9.88 -27.97
N ASN A 2 -21.22 8.77 -27.76
CA ASN A 2 -21.40 7.95 -26.56
C ASN A 2 -20.27 8.26 -25.59
N GLN A 3 -20.65 8.81 -24.44
CA GLN A 3 -19.81 8.94 -23.26
C GLN A 3 -19.48 7.52 -22.78
N VAL A 4 -18.21 7.15 -22.83
CA VAL A 4 -17.72 5.98 -22.10
C VAL A 4 -17.57 6.47 -20.67
N GLU A 5 -18.50 6.10 -19.80
CA GLU A 5 -18.27 6.22 -18.37
C GLU A 5 -17.13 5.24 -18.04
N ASP A 6 -15.92 5.78 -17.90
CA ASP A 6 -14.78 5.06 -17.34
C ASP A 6 -15.19 4.60 -15.94
N THR A 7 -15.68 3.36 -15.89
CA THR A 7 -16.00 2.70 -14.64
C THR A 7 -14.65 2.45 -13.98
N LEU A 8 -14.31 3.27 -12.99
CA LEU A 8 -13.11 3.10 -12.17
C LEU A 8 -13.21 1.75 -11.45
N SER A 9 -12.70 0.70 -12.09
CA SER A 9 -12.62 -0.65 -11.56
C SER A 9 -11.50 -0.69 -10.52
N MET A 10 -11.78 -0.22 -9.30
CA MET A 10 -10.88 -0.41 -8.17
C MET A 10 -11.04 -1.84 -7.66
N ALA A 11 -10.33 -2.78 -8.28
CA ALA A 11 -10.09 -4.08 -7.67
C ALA A 11 -8.86 -3.95 -6.75
N PRO A 12 -8.99 -4.12 -5.43
CA PRO A 12 -7.86 -4.14 -4.51
C PRO A 12 -7.18 -5.50 -4.66
N LEU A 13 -6.42 -5.67 -5.74
CA LEU A 13 -5.64 -6.88 -6.00
C LEU A 13 -4.37 -6.86 -5.15
N LEU A 14 -4.49 -6.63 -3.84
CA LEU A 14 -3.30 -6.46 -3.03
C LEU A 14 -2.54 -7.78 -2.91
N MET A 15 -1.49 -7.86 -3.72
CA MET A 15 -0.44 -8.87 -3.81
C MET A 15 -0.89 -10.33 -3.99
N SER A 16 -2.18 -10.65 -3.92
CA SER A 16 -2.69 -12.01 -4.16
C SER A 16 -2.36 -12.55 -5.55
N ARG A 17 -2.18 -11.67 -6.54
CA ARG A 17 -1.72 -12.06 -7.89
C ARG A 17 -0.22 -12.33 -7.98
N PHE A 18 0.57 -11.86 -7.02
CA PHE A 18 2.02 -12.08 -7.01
C PHE A 18 2.33 -13.42 -6.35
N ALA A 19 3.49 -13.98 -6.71
CA ALA A 19 3.96 -15.22 -6.13
C ALA A 19 4.14 -15.08 -4.61
N HIS A 20 3.93 -16.18 -3.88
CA HIS A 20 4.18 -16.25 -2.45
C HIS A 20 5.65 -15.90 -2.14
N ILE A 21 5.92 -15.23 -1.02
CA ILE A 21 7.29 -14.78 -0.67
C ILE A 21 8.31 -15.92 -0.72
N ASP A 22 7.92 -17.12 -0.29
CA ASP A 22 8.80 -18.31 -0.29
C ASP A 22 9.21 -18.77 -1.70
N THR A 23 8.54 -18.30 -2.75
CA THR A 23 8.81 -18.68 -4.14
C THR A 23 9.36 -17.55 -4.99
N VAL A 24 9.36 -16.31 -4.48
CA VAL A 24 9.96 -15.16 -5.17
C VAL A 24 11.47 -15.24 -5.08
N LYS A 25 12.16 -15.00 -6.21
CA LYS A 25 13.62 -14.90 -6.22
C LYS A 25 14.05 -13.66 -5.44
N PRO A 26 15.00 -13.78 -4.49
CA PRO A 26 15.56 -12.61 -3.83
C PRO A 26 16.22 -11.65 -4.81
N LEU A 27 16.27 -10.37 -4.41
CA LEU A 27 17.06 -9.34 -5.09
C LEU A 27 18.50 -9.83 -5.26
N ASN A 28 19.04 -9.68 -6.47
CA ASN A 28 20.41 -10.09 -6.79
C ASN A 28 21.08 -9.10 -7.75
N ASP A 29 22.35 -9.35 -8.08
CA ASP A 29 23.18 -8.43 -8.87
C ASP A 29 22.62 -8.14 -10.27
N SER A 30 21.83 -9.07 -10.84
CA SER A 30 21.23 -8.86 -12.16
C SER A 30 20.13 -7.80 -12.17
N ASP A 31 19.54 -7.47 -11.00
CA ASP A 31 18.52 -6.43 -10.85
C ASP A 31 19.14 -5.02 -10.75
N GLY A 32 20.43 -4.93 -10.44
CA GLY A 32 21.14 -3.67 -10.19
C GLY A 32 21.00 -2.61 -11.29
N PRO A 33 21.21 -2.96 -12.59
CA PRO A 33 21.03 -2.02 -13.69
C PRO A 33 19.61 -1.44 -13.76
N CYS A 34 18.58 -2.27 -13.61
CA CYS A 34 17.18 -1.84 -13.61
C CYS A 34 16.90 -0.88 -12.44
N LEU A 35 17.37 -1.21 -11.23
CA LEU A 35 17.20 -0.34 -10.06
C LEU A 35 17.94 0.99 -10.19
N ALA A 36 19.10 1.01 -10.85
CA ALA A 36 19.84 2.23 -11.14
C ALA A 36 19.05 3.15 -12.10
N GLU A 37 18.41 2.59 -13.12
CA GLU A 37 17.56 3.34 -14.03
C GLU A 37 16.34 3.94 -13.31
N ILE A 38 15.67 3.17 -12.45
CA ILE A 38 14.55 3.67 -11.64
C ILE A 38 15.01 4.83 -10.74
N ARG A 39 16.14 4.68 -10.05
CA ARG A 39 16.75 5.75 -9.24
C ARG A 39 17.00 7.00 -10.08
N ASP A 40 17.51 6.85 -11.30
CA ASP A 40 17.82 7.98 -12.17
C ASP A 40 16.56 8.71 -12.66
N VAL A 41 15.47 7.98 -12.94
CA VAL A 41 14.15 8.55 -13.21
C VAL A 41 13.61 9.30 -11.99
N LEU A 42 13.64 8.71 -10.80
CA LEU A 42 13.20 9.37 -9.57
C LEU A 42 14.03 10.63 -9.28
N ARG A 43 15.35 10.60 -9.54
CA ARG A 43 16.22 11.77 -9.43
C ARG A 43 15.81 12.86 -10.39
N LYS A 44 15.58 12.54 -11.66
CA LYS A 44 15.17 13.48 -12.70
C LYS A 44 13.90 14.26 -12.30
N HIS A 45 12.99 13.62 -11.58
CA HIS A 45 11.74 14.23 -11.13
C HIS A 45 11.79 14.83 -9.71
N GLY A 46 12.94 14.81 -9.03
CA GLY A 46 13.07 15.29 -7.64
C GLY A 46 12.19 14.49 -6.68
N ARG A 47 12.27 13.16 -6.76
CA ARG A 47 11.43 12.22 -5.99
C ARG A 47 12.20 11.17 -5.18
N LEU A 48 13.54 11.28 -5.11
CA LEU A 48 14.38 10.31 -4.39
C LEU A 48 14.11 10.26 -2.87
N ASP A 49 13.57 11.33 -2.31
CA ASP A 49 13.18 11.46 -0.90
C ASP A 49 11.72 11.04 -0.63
N ARG A 50 10.98 10.69 -1.68
CA ARG A 50 9.54 10.42 -1.60
C ARG A 50 9.16 8.99 -1.98
N PHE A 51 9.85 8.42 -2.96
CA PHE A 51 9.51 7.10 -3.49
C PHE A 51 10.72 6.17 -3.47
N GLY A 52 10.43 4.88 -3.28
CA GLY A 52 11.38 3.79 -3.38
C GLY A 52 10.75 2.59 -4.09
N VAL A 53 11.42 1.46 -4.05
CA VAL A 53 10.95 0.20 -4.63
C VAL A 53 10.88 -0.87 -3.55
N ALA A 54 9.94 -1.79 -3.69
CA ALA A 54 9.83 -3.00 -2.88
C ALA A 54 9.73 -4.21 -3.81
N LEU A 55 10.27 -5.35 -3.39
CA LEU A 55 10.13 -6.61 -4.10
C LEU A 55 8.67 -7.07 -4.02
N LEU A 56 8.06 -7.34 -5.17
CA LEU A 56 6.65 -7.75 -5.22
C LEU A 56 6.50 -9.22 -4.81
N HIS A 57 5.68 -9.49 -3.79
CA HIS A 57 5.40 -10.83 -3.27
C HIS A 57 4.09 -10.85 -2.50
N SER A 58 3.50 -12.04 -2.31
CA SER A 58 2.37 -12.25 -1.41
C SER A 58 2.78 -12.98 -0.13
N HIS A 59 2.15 -12.66 0.99
CA HIS A 59 2.23 -13.48 2.22
C HIS A 59 1.03 -14.42 2.38
N PHE A 60 -0.12 -14.06 1.81
CA PHE A 60 -1.35 -14.85 1.85
C PHE A 60 -2.40 -14.28 0.87
N PRO A 61 -3.44 -15.05 0.50
CA PRO A 61 -4.51 -14.56 -0.35
C PRO A 61 -5.30 -13.41 0.30
N VAL A 62 -5.63 -12.38 -0.49
CA VAL A 62 -6.51 -11.27 -0.12
C VAL A 62 -7.77 -11.36 -0.99
N GLY A 63 -8.95 -11.19 -0.40
CA GLY A 63 -10.23 -11.28 -1.10
C GLY A 63 -10.44 -10.16 -2.12
N PRO A 64 -11.31 -10.35 -3.12
CA PRO A 64 -11.55 -9.36 -4.20
C PRO A 64 -12.20 -8.06 -3.70
N ASP A 65 -12.75 -8.05 -2.49
CA ASP A 65 -13.37 -6.91 -1.82
C ASP A 65 -12.56 -6.42 -0.61
N GLU A 66 -11.29 -6.84 -0.50
CA GLU A 66 -10.38 -6.53 0.61
C GLU A 66 -9.15 -5.75 0.17
N VAL A 67 -8.73 -4.77 0.96
CA VAL A 67 -7.43 -4.07 0.83
C VAL A 67 -6.64 -4.28 2.11
N MET A 68 -5.32 -4.32 2.03
CA MET A 68 -4.53 -4.33 3.27
C MET A 68 -4.46 -2.94 3.86
N VAL A 69 -4.73 -2.88 5.16
CA VAL A 69 -4.65 -1.68 5.95
C VAL A 69 -3.53 -1.83 6.96
N GLU A 70 -2.63 -0.85 6.96
CA GLU A 70 -1.53 -0.69 7.89
C GLU A 70 -1.99 0.17 9.08
N GLU A 71 -1.73 -0.30 10.29
CA GLU A 71 -1.94 0.43 11.55
C GLU A 71 -0.59 0.46 12.31
N THR A 72 -0.18 1.64 12.80
CA THR A 72 1.14 1.84 13.43
C THR A 72 0.99 2.22 14.90
N ASP A 73 1.43 1.34 15.79
CA ASP A 73 1.52 1.60 17.23
C ASP A 73 2.93 2.10 17.53
N GLU A 74 3.10 3.43 17.55
CA GLU A 74 4.40 4.06 17.83
C GLU A 74 4.91 3.73 19.24
N ALA A 75 4.02 3.58 20.22
CA ALA A 75 4.39 3.36 21.62
C ALA A 75 4.97 1.96 21.82
N GLN A 76 4.37 0.95 21.19
CA GLN A 76 4.88 -0.43 21.19
C GLN A 76 5.88 -0.70 20.07
N ARG A 77 6.06 0.25 19.13
CA ARG A 77 6.87 0.11 17.91
C ARG A 77 6.43 -1.09 17.07
N VAL A 78 5.12 -1.24 16.90
CA VAL A 78 4.51 -2.34 16.13
C VAL A 78 3.79 -1.75 14.93
N GLN A 79 3.98 -2.35 13.76
CA GLN A 79 3.18 -2.10 12.58
C GLN A 79 2.40 -3.36 12.24
N VAL A 80 1.07 -3.26 12.21
CA VAL A 80 0.18 -4.37 11.87
C VAL A 80 -0.42 -4.09 10.51
N ILE A 81 -0.37 -5.10 9.63
CA ILE A 81 -0.99 -5.05 8.32
C ILE A 81 -2.09 -6.12 8.28
N THR A 82 -3.33 -5.75 7.98
CA THR A 82 -4.48 -6.67 8.01
C THR A 82 -5.37 -6.45 6.79
N PRO A 83 -5.89 -7.53 6.15
CA PRO A 83 -6.89 -7.38 5.10
C PRO A 83 -8.19 -6.82 5.68
N MET A 84 -8.73 -5.80 5.04
CA MET A 84 -9.98 -5.15 5.44
C MET A 84 -10.88 -4.94 4.23
N LYS A 85 -12.19 -5.07 4.43
CA LYS A 85 -13.18 -4.83 3.37
C LYS A 85 -13.12 -3.39 2.89
N LEU A 86 -13.14 -3.18 1.57
CA LEU A 86 -13.14 -1.84 0.96
C LEU A 86 -14.24 -0.94 1.51
N GLY A 87 -15.45 -1.48 1.71
CA GLY A 87 -16.59 -0.73 2.26
C GLY A 87 -16.43 -0.29 3.72
N THR A 88 -15.36 -0.71 4.41
CA THR A 88 -15.09 -0.37 5.82
C THR A 88 -14.00 0.68 5.98
N LEU A 89 -13.43 1.17 4.88
CA LEU A 89 -12.35 2.15 4.91
C LEU A 89 -12.84 3.53 5.32
N GLY A 90 -12.01 4.24 6.07
CA GLY A 90 -12.28 5.61 6.49
C GLY A 90 -11.79 6.64 5.48
N VAL A 91 -12.32 7.87 5.59
CA VAL A 91 -11.87 9.03 4.78
C VAL A 91 -10.41 9.42 5.01
N ASN A 92 -9.81 8.98 6.12
CA ASN A 92 -8.44 9.33 6.52
C ASN A 92 -7.42 8.23 6.19
N ASP A 93 -7.86 7.10 5.63
CA ASP A 93 -6.98 6.04 5.15
C ASP A 93 -6.29 6.53 3.85
N VAL A 94 -4.95 6.43 3.78
CA VAL A 94 -4.14 6.96 2.66
C VAL A 94 -3.35 5.85 2.02
N GLY A 95 -3.36 5.77 0.68
CA GLY A 95 -2.53 4.81 -0.05
C GLY A 95 -1.04 4.98 0.28
N THR A 96 -0.35 3.87 0.46
CA THR A 96 1.09 3.83 0.82
C THR A 96 1.90 2.93 -0.11
N ILE A 97 1.24 1.99 -0.77
CA ILE A 97 1.85 1.09 -1.76
C ILE A 97 0.99 1.14 -3.01
N TRP A 98 1.65 1.17 -4.18
CA TRP A 98 1.00 1.12 -5.48
C TRP A 98 1.75 0.15 -6.39
N SER A 99 1.01 -0.60 -7.21
CA SER A 99 1.56 -1.33 -8.34
C SER A 99 1.55 -0.42 -9.56
N LEU A 100 2.67 -0.38 -10.28
CA LEU A 100 2.81 0.35 -11.53
C LEU A 100 2.43 -0.61 -12.66
N GLU A 101 1.31 -0.36 -13.34
CA GLU A 101 0.79 -1.21 -14.42
C GLU A 101 0.75 -0.44 -15.74
N ASP A 102 0.72 -1.17 -16.85
CA ASP A 102 0.50 -0.57 -18.15
C ASP A 102 -0.86 0.13 -18.16
N GLY A 103 -0.85 1.46 -18.28
CA GLY A 103 -2.07 2.28 -18.28
C GLY A 103 -2.49 2.82 -16.92
N GLY A 104 -1.76 2.61 -15.82
CA GLY A 104 -2.11 3.26 -14.56
C GLY A 104 -1.38 2.82 -13.29
N LEU A 105 -1.94 3.26 -12.16
CA LEU A 105 -1.50 2.88 -10.82
C LEU A 105 -2.64 2.12 -10.13
N THR A 106 -2.35 0.96 -9.59
CA THR A 106 -3.30 0.22 -8.75
C THR A 106 -2.90 0.41 -7.30
N GLU A 107 -3.77 1.01 -6.49
CA GLU A 107 -3.54 1.15 -5.06
C GLU A 107 -3.54 -0.23 -4.41
N MET A 108 -2.47 -0.47 -3.66
CA MET A 108 -2.15 -1.77 -3.12
C MET A 108 -2.47 -1.77 -1.62
N ALA A 109 -1.79 -0.94 -0.83
CA ALA A 109 -2.01 -0.85 0.62
C ALA A 109 -2.39 0.56 1.03
N ARG A 110 -3.06 0.67 2.17
CA ARG A 110 -3.41 1.95 2.80
C ARG A 110 -2.94 2.00 4.24
N CYS A 111 -2.43 3.13 4.69
CA CYS A 111 -2.20 3.39 6.11
C CYS A 111 -3.41 4.11 6.72
N ARG A 112 -3.93 3.58 7.82
CA ARG A 112 -4.99 4.20 8.59
C ARG A 112 -4.42 5.29 9.49
N ARG A 113 -4.84 6.53 9.23
CA ARG A 113 -4.42 7.71 10.01
C ARG A 113 -5.45 8.20 11.01
N VAL A 114 -6.35 7.32 11.47
CA VAL A 114 -7.40 7.66 12.46
C VAL A 114 -7.28 6.78 13.68
N CYS A 115 -7.40 7.38 14.87
CA CYS A 115 -7.54 6.64 16.13
C CYS A 115 -9.00 6.21 16.31
N LYS A 116 -9.26 4.91 16.49
CA LYS A 116 -10.59 4.42 16.91
C LYS A 116 -10.75 4.64 18.43
N THR A 117 -11.76 5.41 18.82
CA THR A 117 -12.15 5.59 20.22
C THR A 117 -13.26 4.61 20.58
N ASN A 118 -13.27 4.10 21.82
CA ASN A 118 -14.47 3.46 22.35
C ASN A 118 -15.52 4.51 22.78
N ILE A 119 -16.70 4.06 23.25
CA ILE A 119 -17.80 4.95 23.68
C ILE A 119 -17.43 5.84 24.88
N LEU A 120 -16.34 5.52 25.58
CA LEU A 120 -15.80 6.30 26.69
C LEU A 120 -14.69 7.26 26.27
N SER A 121 -14.44 7.40 24.96
CA SER A 121 -13.31 8.17 24.41
C SER A 121 -11.95 7.66 24.89
N GLU A 122 -11.85 6.42 25.36
CA GLU A 122 -10.58 5.80 25.66
C GLU A 122 -9.91 5.39 24.36
N HIS A 123 -8.64 5.79 24.24
CA HIS A 123 -7.81 5.47 23.10
C HIS A 123 -6.89 4.31 23.46
N LYS A 124 -6.91 3.23 22.66
CA LYS A 124 -5.71 2.39 22.49
C LYS A 124 -4.93 3.04 21.35
N GLY A 125 -3.86 3.76 21.69
CA GLY A 125 -3.19 4.67 20.74
C GLY A 125 -2.58 3.97 19.53
N TYR A 126 -2.66 4.65 18.38
CA TYR A 126 -1.86 4.41 17.16
C TYR A 126 -1.49 5.81 16.56
N GLN A 127 -0.91 6.69 17.39
CA GLN A 127 -0.80 8.17 17.25
C GLN A 127 0.07 8.64 16.05
N GLN A 128 -0.02 9.88 15.51
CA GLN A 128 0.07 11.19 16.21
C GLN A 128 -1.06 12.22 15.99
N HIS A 129 -1.51 12.80 17.10
CA HIS A 129 -1.99 14.18 17.15
C HIS A 129 -0.78 15.14 17.14
N VAL A 130 -0.47 15.72 15.98
CA VAL A 130 0.25 17.00 15.97
C VAL A 130 -0.80 18.09 16.14
N ARG A 131 -0.64 18.89 17.20
CA ARG A 131 -1.48 20.07 17.49
C ARG A 131 -1.44 21.09 16.35
#